data_AF-A0A8C8VFM6-F1
#
_entry.id   AF-A0A8C8VFM6-F1
#
_cell.length_a   1.000
_cell.length_b   1.000
_cell.length_c   1.000
_cell.angle_alpha   90.00
_cell.angle_beta   90.00
_cell.angle_gamma   90.00
#
_symmetry.space_group_name_H-M   'P 1'
#
loop_
_entity.id
_entity.type
_entity.pdbx_description
1 polymer ?
#
loop_
_entity_poly.entity_id
_entity_poly.type
_entity_poly.pdbx_seq_one_letter_code
_entity_poly.pdbx_strand_id
1 'polypeptide(L)'
;MEKNCIAVVLLLVAVSYTLAKDVTARNDGRKDTKEVKETKPKLPQTLSRGWGDNLIWTQTYEEALFRAKSGNKPLMIIHHLEDCPHSQALKKIFAEHKEIQKLAEKFVLLNLIYETTDKHLSPDGQYVPRIMFIDPSLTVRADITGRYSNRLYAYEPTDISLLYSNMQKALKLLKTEL
;
A
#
# COMPACT_ATOMS: atom_id res chain seq x y z
N MET A 1 6.61 -49.21 -27.66
CA MET A 1 5.94 -48.75 -26.42
C MET A 1 5.10 -47.48 -26.61
N GLU A 2 4.84 -47.03 -27.84
CA GLU A 2 4.18 -45.73 -28.08
C GLU A 2 2.65 -45.83 -28.29
N LYS A 3 2.15 -46.99 -28.72
CA LYS A 3 0.71 -47.17 -29.03
C LYS A 3 -0.18 -47.26 -27.78
N ASN A 4 0.36 -47.72 -26.65
CA ASN A 4 -0.42 -47.86 -25.41
C ASN A 4 -0.58 -46.55 -24.64
N CYS A 5 0.32 -45.57 -24.84
CA CYS A 5 0.22 -44.27 -24.18
C CYS A 5 -0.89 -43.39 -24.78
N ILE A 6 -1.10 -43.47 -26.10
CA ILE A 6 -2.12 -42.68 -26.80
C ILE A 6 -3.54 -43.11 -26.40
N ALA A 7 -3.77 -44.41 -26.21
CA ALA A 7 -5.07 -44.92 -25.79
C ALA A 7 -5.46 -44.49 -24.36
N VAL A 8 -4.48 -44.42 -23.45
CA VAL A 8 -4.69 -43.96 -22.06
C VAL A 8 -4.97 -42.46 -22.01
N VAL A 9 -4.27 -41.67 -22.81
CA VAL A 9 -4.50 -40.22 -22.91
C VAL A 9 -5.89 -39.92 -23.47
N LEU A 10 -6.34 -40.65 -24.50
CA LEU A 10 -7.69 -40.48 -25.05
C LEU A 10 -8.81 -40.86 -24.07
N LEU A 11 -8.60 -41.91 -23.26
CA LEU A 11 -9.56 -42.29 -22.21
C LEU A 11 -9.65 -41.23 -21.10
N LEU A 12 -8.53 -40.63 -20.68
CA LEU A 12 -8.51 -39.57 -19.67
C LEU A 12 -9.18 -38.28 -20.15
N VAL A 13 -9.02 -37.94 -21.43
CA VAL A 13 -9.73 -36.80 -22.04
C VAL A 13 -11.23 -37.08 -22.13
N ALA A 14 -11.65 -38.30 -22.48
CA ALA A 14 -13.07 -38.64 -22.55
C ALA A 14 -13.77 -38.57 -21.17
N VAL A 15 -13.12 -39.03 -20.10
CA VAL A 15 -13.66 -38.98 -18.71
C VAL A 15 -13.77 -37.55 -18.18
N SER A 16 -12.88 -36.64 -18.59
CA SER A 16 -12.94 -35.24 -18.17
C SER A 16 -14.06 -34.46 -18.87
N TYR A 17 -14.43 -34.83 -20.10
CA TYR A 17 -15.57 -34.22 -20.81
C TYR A 17 -16.94 -34.69 -20.31
N THR A 18 -17.07 -35.90 -19.75
CA THR A 18 -18.35 -36.39 -19.21
C THR A 18 -18.68 -35.78 -17.85
N LEU A 19 -17.68 -35.47 -17.01
CA LEU A 19 -17.88 -34.80 -15.72
C LEU A 19 -18.27 -33.31 -15.83
N ALA A 20 -17.97 -32.66 -16.97
CA ALA A 20 -18.29 -31.25 -17.18
C ALA A 20 -19.76 -30.99 -17.55
N LYS A 21 -20.54 -32.03 -17.90
CA LYS A 21 -21.92 -31.89 -18.41
C LYS A 21 -23.03 -32.07 -17.37
N ASP A 22 -22.71 -32.40 -16.12
CA ASP A 22 -23.71 -32.75 -15.09
C ASP A 22 -24.00 -31.63 -14.07
N VAL A 23 -23.46 -30.41 -14.25
CA VAL A 23 -23.66 -29.29 -13.30
C VAL A 23 -24.60 -28.20 -13.86
N THR A 24 -25.55 -28.59 -14.71
CA THR A 24 -26.65 -27.70 -15.12
C THR A 24 -27.99 -28.42 -15.14
N ALA A 25 -28.58 -28.69 -13.97
CA ALA A 25 -30.04 -28.85 -13.83
C ALA A 25 -30.52 -28.80 -12.36
N ARG A 26 -31.28 -27.74 -12.04
CA ARG A 26 -32.43 -27.62 -11.11
C ARG A 26 -32.25 -27.90 -9.61
N ASN A 27 -32.62 -26.92 -8.78
CA ASN A 27 -33.88 -27.03 -8.01
C ASN A 27 -34.36 -25.71 -7.39
N ASP A 28 -35.68 -25.71 -7.16
CA ASP A 28 -36.61 -24.62 -6.96
C ASP A 28 -36.84 -24.26 -5.47
N GLY A 29 -37.23 -23.00 -5.22
CA GLY A 29 -37.97 -22.45 -4.06
C GLY A 29 -37.54 -22.69 -2.60
N ARG A 30 -37.24 -21.61 -1.86
CA ARG A 30 -38.07 -21.05 -0.75
C ARG A 30 -37.41 -19.83 -0.08
N LYS A 31 -38.21 -18.79 0.09
CA LYS A 31 -37.94 -17.46 0.66
C LYS A 31 -37.89 -17.53 2.20
N ASP A 32 -36.81 -17.06 2.81
CA ASP A 32 -36.81 -16.52 4.19
C ASP A 32 -35.71 -15.46 4.35
N THR A 33 -36.14 -14.29 4.79
CA THR A 33 -35.39 -13.04 4.94
C THR A 33 -34.49 -13.11 6.18
N LYS A 34 -33.17 -13.13 6.01
CA LYS A 34 -32.19 -12.71 7.03
C LYS A 34 -31.07 -11.95 6.33
N GLU A 35 -30.90 -10.69 6.71
CA GLU A 35 -29.77 -9.84 6.28
C GLU A 35 -28.45 -10.55 6.59
N VAL A 36 -27.82 -11.09 5.55
CA VAL A 36 -26.43 -11.52 5.60
C VAL A 36 -25.61 -10.25 5.39
N LYS A 37 -24.95 -9.79 6.47
CA LYS A 37 -23.82 -8.87 6.34
C LYS A 37 -22.83 -9.51 5.37
N GLU A 38 -22.75 -8.99 4.15
CA GLU A 38 -21.75 -9.36 3.16
C GLU A 38 -20.36 -9.08 3.74
N THR A 39 -19.80 -10.08 4.41
CA THR A 39 -18.39 -10.08 4.75
C THR A 39 -17.70 -10.49 3.47
N LYS A 40 -17.43 -9.50 2.60
CA LYS A 40 -16.59 -9.71 1.41
C LYS A 40 -15.34 -10.48 1.84
N PRO A 41 -14.88 -11.49 1.08
CA PRO A 41 -13.62 -12.15 1.36
C PRO A 41 -12.55 -11.07 1.49
N LYS A 42 -11.92 -10.94 2.66
CA LYS A 42 -10.78 -10.04 2.82
C LYS A 42 -9.69 -10.60 1.91
N LEU A 43 -9.52 -9.97 0.75
CA LEU A 43 -8.34 -10.19 -0.09
C LEU A 43 -7.10 -10.09 0.83
N PRO A 44 -6.02 -10.87 0.57
CA PRO A 44 -4.81 -10.78 1.37
C PRO A 44 -4.44 -9.31 1.53
N GLN A 45 -4.20 -8.84 2.76
CA GLN A 45 -3.79 -7.46 2.98
C GLN A 45 -2.52 -7.22 2.17
N THR A 46 -2.66 -6.46 1.08
CA THR A 46 -1.52 -5.99 0.30
C THR A 46 -0.74 -5.03 1.20
N LEU A 47 0.59 -5.08 1.14
CA LEU A 47 1.42 -4.16 1.91
C LEU A 47 1.09 -2.68 1.64
N SER A 48 0.46 -2.38 0.50
CA SER A 48 -0.04 -1.05 0.14
C SER A 48 -1.17 -0.54 1.04
N ARG A 49 -2.02 -1.43 1.59
CA ARG A 49 -3.20 -1.08 2.40
C ARG A 49 -4.13 -0.04 1.75
N GLY A 50 -4.11 0.06 0.42
CA GLY A 50 -4.87 1.02 -0.38
C GLY A 50 -4.17 2.36 -0.65
N TRP A 51 -2.90 2.54 -0.28
CA TRP A 51 -2.11 3.74 -0.62
C TRP A 51 -1.53 3.71 -2.05
N GLY A 52 -1.72 2.64 -2.80
CA GLY A 52 -1.18 2.48 -4.15
C GLY A 52 -0.75 1.06 -4.39
N ASP A 53 -1.62 0.26 -5.00
CA ASP A 53 -1.44 -1.19 -5.15
C ASP A 53 -0.39 -1.55 -6.21
N ASN A 54 -0.10 -0.61 -7.11
CA ASN A 54 0.94 -0.77 -8.14
C ASN A 54 2.34 -0.38 -7.64
N LEU A 55 2.47 0.13 -6.42
CA LEU A 55 3.73 0.54 -5.82
C LEU A 55 4.38 -0.61 -5.04
N ILE A 56 5.72 -0.58 -4.96
CA ILE A 56 6.49 -1.54 -4.18
C ILE A 56 6.66 -1.01 -2.76
N TRP A 57 6.00 -1.65 -1.80
CA TRP A 57 6.04 -1.28 -0.38
C TRP A 57 7.02 -2.17 0.39
N THR A 58 7.79 -1.56 1.28
CA THR A 58 8.63 -2.26 2.26
C THR A 58 7.81 -2.70 3.46
N GLN A 59 8.28 -3.75 4.15
CA GLN A 59 7.54 -4.33 5.26
C GLN A 59 7.95 -3.74 6.61
N THR A 60 9.24 -3.46 6.81
CA THR A 60 9.77 -2.97 8.10
C THR A 60 10.55 -1.67 7.96
N TYR A 61 10.71 -0.96 9.08
CA TYR A 61 11.45 0.30 9.11
C TYR A 61 12.93 0.09 8.81
N GLU A 62 13.53 -0.97 9.36
CA GLU A 62 14.94 -1.30 9.19
C GLU A 62 15.25 -1.66 7.73
N GLU A 63 14.36 -2.43 7.08
CA GLU A 63 14.45 -2.72 5.66
C GLU A 63 14.36 -1.44 4.83
N ALA A 64 13.42 -0.56 5.15
CA ALA A 64 13.22 0.70 4.45
C ALA A 64 14.45 1.61 4.54
N LEU A 65 15.04 1.75 5.73
CA LEU A 65 16.27 2.51 5.96
C LEU A 65 17.46 1.90 5.20
N PHE A 66 17.60 0.57 5.23
CA PHE A 66 18.66 -0.12 4.50
C PHE A 66 18.54 0.12 2.99
N ARG A 67 17.33 -0.04 2.41
CA ARG A 67 17.07 0.21 0.99
C ARG A 67 17.25 1.68 0.61
N ALA A 68 16.89 2.61 1.49
CA ALA A 68 17.05 4.04 1.26
C ALA A 68 18.53 4.43 1.13
N LYS A 69 19.35 3.96 2.08
CA LYS A 69 20.80 4.21 2.11
C LYS A 69 21.52 3.52 0.94
N SER A 70 21.27 2.23 0.73
CA SER A 70 21.94 1.45 -0.32
C SER A 70 21.53 1.87 -1.73
N GLY A 71 20.25 2.24 -1.91
CA GLY A 71 19.71 2.67 -3.20
C GLY A 71 19.87 4.16 -3.48
N ASN A 72 20.41 4.94 -2.54
CA ASN A 72 20.46 6.40 -2.57
C ASN A 72 19.10 7.04 -2.93
N LYS A 73 18.03 6.51 -2.32
CA LYS A 73 16.65 6.96 -2.54
C LYS A 73 16.05 7.45 -1.22
N PRO A 74 15.37 8.61 -1.21
CA PRO A 74 14.70 9.06 0.00
C PRO A 74 13.58 8.09 0.37
N LEU A 75 13.34 7.97 1.67
CA LEU A 75 12.27 7.14 2.24
C LEU A 75 11.08 8.02 2.57
N MET A 76 9.90 7.62 2.12
CA MET A 76 8.62 8.21 2.51
C MET A 76 7.89 7.24 3.44
N ILE A 77 7.57 7.71 4.65
CA ILE A 77 6.89 6.93 5.69
C ILE A 77 5.51 7.52 5.93
N ILE A 78 4.51 6.66 5.91
CA ILE A 78 3.11 7.02 6.16
C ILE A 78 2.62 6.30 7.42
N HIS A 79 2.43 7.03 8.51
CA HIS A 79 1.72 6.52 9.69
C HIS A 79 0.23 6.76 9.51
N HIS A 80 -0.58 5.71 9.63
CA HIS A 80 -2.02 5.78 9.43
C HIS A 80 -2.75 4.75 10.31
N LEU A 81 -4.07 4.89 10.45
CA LEU A 81 -4.91 3.86 11.06
C LEU A 81 -6.00 3.45 10.05
N GLU A 82 -6.36 2.16 10.05
CA GLU A 82 -7.42 1.64 9.17
C GLU A 82 -8.77 2.28 9.51
N ASP A 83 -9.06 2.45 10.81
CA ASP A 83 -10.32 2.99 11.33
C ASP A 83 -10.25 4.49 11.67
N CYS A 84 -9.49 5.27 10.89
CA CYS A 84 -9.43 6.73 11.01
C CYS A 84 -10.00 7.43 9.76
N PRO A 85 -11.07 8.24 9.89
CA PRO A 85 -11.66 8.95 8.74
C PRO A 85 -10.67 9.84 8.00
N HIS A 86 -9.78 10.54 8.71
CA HIS A 86 -8.76 11.40 8.09
C HIS A 86 -7.73 10.58 7.28
N SER A 87 -7.29 9.43 7.81
CA SER A 87 -6.39 8.52 7.11
C SER A 87 -7.05 7.92 5.86
N GLN A 88 -8.31 7.48 5.96
CA GLN A 88 -9.05 6.94 4.83
C GLN A 88 -9.24 7.98 3.72
N ALA A 89 -9.59 9.21 4.07
CA ALA A 89 -9.81 10.29 3.11
C ALA A 89 -8.52 10.65 2.36
N LEU A 90 -7.41 10.82 3.06
CA LEU A 90 -6.12 11.13 2.42
C LEU A 90 -5.65 9.95 1.56
N LYS A 91 -5.77 8.72 2.06
CA LYS A 91 -5.38 7.50 1.34
C LYS A 91 -6.07 7.38 0.00
N LYS A 92 -7.38 7.65 -0.05
CA LYS A 92 -8.17 7.61 -1.29
C LYS A 92 -7.60 8.58 -2.34
N ILE A 93 -7.42 9.85 -1.97
CA ILE A 93 -6.90 10.86 -2.90
C ILE A 93 -5.46 10.55 -3.30
N PHE A 94 -4.62 10.09 -2.37
CA PHE A 94 -3.24 9.69 -2.66
C PHE A 94 -3.17 8.57 -3.70
N ALA A 95 -4.03 7.55 -3.58
CA ALA A 95 -4.10 6.43 -4.52
C ALA A 95 -4.63 6.84 -5.91
N GLU A 96 -5.59 7.77 -5.97
CA GLU A 96 -6.18 8.27 -7.23
C GLU A 96 -5.27 9.29 -7.95
N HIS A 97 -4.35 9.95 -7.24
CA HIS A 97 -3.52 11.02 -7.80
C HIS A 97 -2.32 10.50 -8.60
N LYS A 98 -2.49 10.38 -9.92
CA LYS A 98 -1.50 9.82 -10.86
C LYS A 98 -0.08 10.36 -10.71
N GLU A 99 0.08 11.69 -10.60
CA GLU A 99 1.42 12.29 -10.49
C GLU A 99 2.10 11.97 -9.16
N ILE A 100 1.33 11.75 -8.09
CA ILE A 100 1.89 11.35 -6.78
C ILE A 100 2.30 9.89 -6.83
N GLN A 101 1.46 9.01 -7.41
CA GLN A 101 1.80 7.60 -7.62
C GLN A 101 3.11 7.48 -8.42
N LYS A 102 3.21 8.21 -9.54
CA LYS A 102 4.44 8.24 -10.37
C LYS A 102 5.65 8.80 -9.60
N LEU A 103 5.44 9.81 -8.76
CA LEU A 103 6.52 10.38 -7.96
C LEU A 103 6.95 9.43 -6.84
N ALA A 104 6.02 8.67 -6.25
CA ALA A 104 6.25 7.71 -5.18
C ALA A 104 7.18 6.55 -5.62
N GLU A 105 7.18 6.18 -6.90
CA GLU A 105 8.14 5.20 -7.47
C GLU A 105 9.61 5.57 -7.27
N LYS A 106 9.90 6.86 -7.06
CA LYS A 106 11.25 7.38 -6.81
C LYS A 106 11.68 7.26 -5.34
N PHE A 107 10.78 6.86 -4.46
CA PHE A 107 11.03 6.70 -3.03
C PHE A 107 11.15 5.23 -2.66
N VAL A 108 11.80 4.98 -1.52
CA VAL A 108 11.48 3.79 -0.73
C VAL A 108 10.19 4.09 0.03
N LEU A 109 9.22 3.18 -0.04
CA LEU A 109 7.88 3.41 0.52
C LEU A 109 7.62 2.51 1.71
N LEU A 110 7.15 3.09 2.79
CA LEU A 110 6.73 2.38 3.99
C LEU A 110 5.43 2.98 4.51
N ASN A 111 4.47 2.13 4.87
CA ASN A 111 3.30 2.56 5.64
C ASN A 111 3.16 1.69 6.89
N LEU A 112 2.86 2.35 8.00
CA LEU A 112 2.81 1.77 9.34
C LEU A 112 1.47 2.06 9.99
N ILE A 113 0.88 1.02 10.60
CA ILE A 113 -0.30 1.15 11.46
C ILE A 113 0.11 1.42 12.92
N TYR A 114 1.27 0.89 13.32
CA TYR A 114 1.82 1.02 14.66
C TYR A 114 3.03 1.95 14.63
N GLU A 115 3.23 2.66 15.74
CA GLU A 115 4.37 3.55 15.92
C GLU A 115 5.70 2.77 15.99
N THR A 116 6.77 3.39 15.52
CA THR A 116 8.13 2.84 15.66
C THR A 116 8.72 3.15 17.03
N THR A 117 9.81 2.48 17.38
CA THR A 117 10.62 2.83 18.56
C THR A 117 11.41 4.14 18.38
N ASP A 118 11.57 4.62 17.14
CA ASP A 118 12.28 5.84 16.81
C ASP A 118 11.46 7.10 17.14
N LYS A 119 11.91 7.86 18.14
CA LYS A 119 11.26 9.09 18.59
C LYS A 119 11.36 10.23 17.56
N HIS A 120 12.31 10.16 16.63
CA HIS A 120 12.44 11.17 15.58
C HIS A 120 11.29 11.12 14.55
N LEU A 121 10.48 10.06 14.55
CA LEU A 121 9.28 9.94 13.71
C LEU A 121 7.99 10.49 14.35
N SER A 122 8.08 11.11 15.53
CA SER A 122 6.94 11.75 16.21
C SER A 122 7.35 12.98 17.04
N PRO A 123 8.13 13.93 16.49
CA PRO A 123 8.66 15.05 17.27
C PRO A 123 7.57 16.03 17.75
N ASP A 124 6.40 16.05 17.11
CA ASP A 124 5.23 16.85 17.45
C ASP A 124 4.00 15.99 17.84
N GLY A 125 4.21 14.71 18.15
CA GLY A 125 3.19 13.79 18.63
C GLY A 125 2.85 12.64 17.67
N GLN A 126 1.98 11.74 18.15
CA GLN A 126 1.60 10.48 17.47
C GLN A 126 0.19 10.56 16.87
N TYR A 127 -0.10 11.62 16.11
CA TYR A 127 -1.37 11.74 15.39
C TYR A 127 -1.30 11.05 14.02
N VAL A 128 -2.45 10.73 13.43
CA VAL A 128 -2.58 10.15 12.09
C VAL A 128 -3.62 10.90 11.24
N PRO A 129 -3.48 10.96 9.90
CA PRO A 129 -2.34 10.48 9.13
C PRO A 129 -1.12 11.41 9.28
N ARG A 130 0.08 10.82 9.23
CA ARG A 130 1.35 11.54 9.34
C ARG A 130 2.33 11.06 8.28
N ILE A 131 2.83 11.98 7.45
CA ILE A 131 3.75 11.66 6.35
C ILE A 131 5.09 12.34 6.60
N MET A 132 6.15 11.54 6.67
CA MET A 132 7.51 11.99 6.92
C MET A 132 8.46 11.52 5.83
N PHE A 133 9.53 12.27 5.63
CA PHE A 133 10.57 11.97 4.67
C PHE A 133 11.91 11.79 5.37
N ILE A 134 12.68 10.79 4.96
CA ILE A 134 14.03 10.54 5.44
C ILE A 134 14.97 10.56 4.24
N ASP A 135 16.04 11.33 4.35
CA ASP A 135 17.10 11.41 3.35
C ASP A 135 17.96 10.12 3.36
N PRO A 136 18.60 9.71 2.24
CA PRO A 136 19.51 8.56 2.21
C PRO A 136 20.65 8.61 3.24
N SER A 137 21.01 9.80 3.74
CA SER A 137 21.91 9.99 4.89
C SER A 137 21.35 9.48 6.23
N LEU A 138 20.12 8.95 6.24
CA LEU A 138 19.34 8.55 7.42
C LEU A 138 18.88 9.73 8.29
N THR A 139 18.87 10.93 7.73
CA THR A 139 18.40 12.14 8.40
C THR A 139 16.92 12.38 8.13
N VAL A 140 16.12 12.53 9.19
CA VAL A 140 14.71 12.95 9.07
C VAL A 140 14.65 14.38 8.52
N ARG A 141 13.90 14.59 7.43
CA ARG A 141 13.71 15.90 6.77
C ARG A 141 12.69 16.75 7.51
N ALA A 142 13.06 17.21 8.72
CA ALA A 142 12.21 18.06 9.56
C ALA A 142 11.87 19.42 8.93
N ASP A 143 12.60 19.84 7.88
CA ASP A 143 12.33 21.04 7.09
C ASP A 143 11.15 20.89 6.11
N ILE A 144 10.59 19.68 5.97
CA ILE A 144 9.46 19.40 5.09
C ILE A 144 8.22 19.18 5.94
N THR A 145 7.41 20.25 6.06
CA THR A 145 6.20 20.28 6.86
C THR A 145 4.96 20.52 6.00
N GLY A 146 3.82 20.04 6.46
CA GLY A 146 2.49 20.39 5.99
C GLY A 146 2.07 21.80 6.44
N ARG A 147 0.77 22.05 6.38
CA ARG A 147 0.18 23.39 6.62
C ARG A 147 -0.05 23.70 8.10
N TYR A 148 -0.24 22.69 8.95
CA TYR A 148 -0.75 22.87 10.31
C TYR A 148 0.40 23.04 11.31
N SER A 149 0.48 24.20 11.99
CA SER A 149 1.56 24.49 12.95
C SER A 149 1.53 23.59 14.20
N ASN A 150 0.36 23.05 14.56
CA ASN A 150 0.18 22.12 15.67
C ASN A 150 0.33 20.64 15.26
N ARG A 151 0.43 20.36 13.96
CA ARG A 151 0.56 19.02 13.36
C ARG A 151 1.38 19.12 12.08
N LEU A 152 2.68 19.29 12.25
CA LEU A 152 3.64 19.67 11.20
C LEU A 152 3.71 18.66 10.04
N TYR A 153 3.33 17.41 10.25
CA TYR A 153 3.43 16.33 9.26
C TYR A 153 2.05 15.78 8.88
N ALA A 154 0.97 16.44 9.29
CA ALA A 154 -0.39 16.13 8.86
C ALA A 154 -0.67 16.74 7.48
N TYR A 155 -1.46 16.00 6.69
CA TYR A 155 -1.99 16.44 5.41
C TYR A 155 -3.47 16.08 5.36
N GLU A 156 -4.30 17.04 4.96
CA GLU A 156 -5.70 16.77 4.64
C GLU A 156 -5.84 16.47 3.13
N PRO A 157 -6.99 15.91 2.70
CA PRO A 157 -7.21 15.62 1.28
C PRO A 157 -7.07 16.87 0.38
N THR A 158 -7.39 18.06 0.91
CA THR A 158 -7.21 19.36 0.24
C THR A 158 -5.75 19.79 0.11
N ASP A 159 -4.83 19.22 0.89
CA ASP A 159 -3.41 19.55 0.90
C ASP A 159 -2.61 18.66 -0.07
N ILE A 160 -3.27 17.89 -0.93
CA ILE A 160 -2.61 16.93 -1.83
C ILE A 160 -1.57 17.60 -2.75
N SER A 161 -1.84 18.82 -3.22
CA SER A 161 -0.88 19.60 -4.03
C SER A 161 0.34 20.02 -3.22
N LEU A 162 0.17 20.35 -1.94
CA LEU A 162 1.28 20.65 -1.03
C LEU A 162 2.10 19.38 -0.77
N LEU A 163 1.44 18.23 -0.55
CA LEU A 163 2.13 16.95 -0.41
C LEU A 163 2.98 16.64 -1.66
N TYR A 164 2.44 16.85 -2.86
CA TYR A 164 3.18 16.68 -4.11
C TYR A 164 4.43 17.58 -4.16
N SER A 165 4.31 18.87 -3.83
CA SER A 165 5.46 19.78 -3.76
C SER A 165 6.49 19.37 -2.70
N ASN A 166 6.03 18.86 -1.55
CA ASN A 166 6.90 18.36 -0.49
C ASN A 166 7.64 17.08 -0.90
N MET A 167 6.98 16.18 -1.63
CA MET A 167 7.67 15.03 -2.25
C MET A 167 8.74 15.50 -3.25
N GLN A 168 8.44 16.50 -4.10
CA GLN A 168 9.46 17.06 -5.01
C GLN A 168 10.63 17.68 -4.24
N LYS A 169 10.38 18.34 -3.10
CA LYS A 169 11.42 18.87 -2.22
C LYS A 169 12.24 17.75 -1.57
N ALA A 170 11.62 16.65 -1.16
CA ALA A 170 12.29 15.49 -0.56
C ALA A 170 13.22 14.75 -1.54
N LEU A 171 12.92 14.78 -2.84
CA LEU A 171 13.83 14.24 -3.88
C LEU A 171 15.12 15.06 -4.04
N LYS A 172 15.15 16.31 -3.56
CA LYS A 172 16.38 17.09 -3.49
C LYS A 172 17.12 16.68 -2.22
N LEU A 173 18.06 15.74 -2.40
CA LEU A 173 18.86 15.18 -1.32
C LEU A 173 19.66 16.25 -0.60
N LEU A 174 19.92 16.01 0.69
CA LEU A 174 20.79 16.88 1.47
C LEU A 174 22.20 16.86 0.87
N LYS A 175 22.84 18.04 0.84
CA LYS A 175 24.25 18.12 0.44
C LYS A 175 25.09 17.56 1.57
N THR A 176 25.93 16.59 1.27
CA THR A 176 27.04 16.24 2.14
C THR A 176 28.02 17.42 2.10
N GLU A 177 28.14 18.15 3.20
CA GLU A 177 29.28 19.05 3.40
C GLU A 177 30.53 18.14 3.37
N LEU A 178 31.38 18.30 2.35
CA LEU A 178 32.66 17.62 2.19
C LEU A 178 33.78 18.55 2.65
#